data_AF-A0A2V1DLL6-F1
#
_entry.id   AF-A0A2V1DLL6-F1
#
_cell.length_a   1.000
_cell.length_b   1.000
_cell.length_c   1.000
_cell.angle_alpha   90.00
_cell.angle_beta   90.00
_cell.angle_gamma   90.00
#
_symmetry.space_group_name_H-M   'P 1'
#
loop_
_entity.id
_entity.type
_entity.pdbx_description
1 polymer ?
#
loop_
_entity_poly.entity_id
_entity_poly.type
_entity_poly.pdbx_seq_one_letter_code
_entity_poly.pdbx_strand_id
1 'polypeptide(L)'
;FPTLVFSNAAAVLANQLYHTSMLLLLQRKPRFVTQVQPNSPDFSLLWQSHRICGIAVNNDRWDCWDPCLVASFLVAAKTATHQSQHNIILSTLANIQEFTGWNVAHHVESLKHEW
;
A
#
# COMPACT_ATOMS: atom_id res chain seq x y z
N PHE A 1 0.28 10.89 -1.97
CA PHE A 1 1.12 9.75 -2.40
C PHE A 1 1.63 10.01 -3.81
N PRO A 2 2.72 9.37 -4.29
CA PRO A 2 3.19 9.55 -5.66
C PRO A 2 2.16 9.07 -6.68
N THR A 3 2.08 9.75 -7.82
CA THR A 3 1.32 9.28 -8.99
C THR A 3 2.17 8.31 -9.79
N LEU A 4 1.64 7.10 -10.03
CA LEU A 4 2.31 6.03 -10.75
C LEU A 4 1.41 5.60 -11.90
N VAL A 5 1.97 5.45 -13.10
CA VAL A 5 1.24 5.10 -14.31
C VAL A 5 1.70 3.75 -14.81
N PHE A 6 0.75 2.85 -15.06
CA PHE A 6 0.99 1.52 -15.60
C PHE A 6 0.20 1.33 -16.88
N SER A 7 0.75 0.56 -17.81
CA SER A 7 0.12 0.31 -19.11
C SER A 7 -1.01 -0.72 -19.05
N ASN A 8 -1.07 -1.55 -18.01
CA ASN A 8 -2.08 -2.60 -17.85
C ASN A 8 -2.19 -3.08 -16.39
N ALA A 9 -3.25 -3.86 -16.10
CA ALA A 9 -3.53 -4.42 -14.78
C ALA A 9 -2.45 -5.40 -14.29
N ALA A 10 -1.82 -6.18 -15.18
CA ALA A 10 -0.75 -7.09 -14.79
C ALA A 10 0.48 -6.33 -14.26
N ALA A 11 0.78 -5.16 -14.83
CA ALA A 11 1.84 -4.28 -14.35
C ALA A 11 1.50 -3.69 -12.96
N VAL A 12 0.24 -3.32 -12.72
CA VAL A 12 -0.24 -2.90 -11.39
C VAL A 12 -0.03 -4.01 -10.37
N LEU A 13 -0.54 -5.21 -10.66
CA LEU A 13 -0.43 -6.38 -9.78
C LEU A 13 1.03 -6.77 -9.50
N ALA A 14 1.89 -6.81 -10.52
CA ALA A 14 3.30 -7.14 -10.33
C ALA A 14 4.01 -6.12 -9.43
N ASN A 15 3.77 -4.83 -9.65
CA ASN A 15 4.41 -3.77 -8.88
C ASN A 15 3.88 -3.68 -7.45
N GLN A 16 2.57 -3.86 -7.24
CA GLN A 16 2.02 -3.86 -5.88
C GLN A 16 2.63 -5.01 -5.06
N LEU A 17 2.71 -6.22 -5.65
CA LEU A 17 3.23 -7.40 -4.96
C LEU A 17 4.71 -7.27 -4.68
N TYR A 18 5.49 -6.71 -5.61
CA TYR A 18 6.90 -6.39 -5.38
C TYR A 18 7.07 -5.46 -4.17
N HIS A 19 6.38 -4.32 -4.18
CA HIS A 19 6.52 -3.33 -3.11
C HIS A 19 6.00 -3.86 -1.76
N THR A 20 4.90 -4.61 -1.75
CA THR A 20 4.38 -5.26 -0.52
C THR A 20 5.32 -6.32 0.01
N SER A 21 5.87 -7.17 -0.85
CA SER A 21 6.85 -8.19 -0.45
C SER A 21 8.09 -7.53 0.16
N MET A 22 8.60 -6.48 -0.48
CA MET A 22 9.73 -5.73 0.03
C MET A 22 9.43 -5.08 1.38
N LEU A 23 8.26 -4.45 1.53
CA LEU A 23 7.82 -3.86 2.80
C LEU A 23 7.83 -4.89 3.94
N LEU A 24 7.23 -6.06 3.71
CA LEU A 24 7.14 -7.13 4.71
C LEU A 24 8.53 -7.71 5.06
N LEU A 25 9.38 -7.94 4.05
CA LEU A 25 10.74 -8.45 4.26
C LEU A 25 11.60 -7.45 5.05
N LEU A 26 11.49 -6.16 4.75
CA LEU A 26 12.21 -5.11 5.47
C LEU A 26 11.74 -4.97 6.92
N GLN A 27 10.43 -5.10 7.18
CA GLN A 27 9.88 -5.08 8.54
C GLN A 27 10.38 -6.24 9.40
N ARG A 28 10.71 -7.37 8.77
CA ARG A 28 11.16 -8.61 9.43
C ARG A 28 12.64 -8.90 9.22
N LYS A 29 13.42 -7.93 8.72
CA LYS A 29 14.84 -8.12 8.41
C LYS A 29 15.63 -8.50 9.69
N PRO A 30 16.36 -9.63 9.69
CA PRO A 30 17.20 -10.00 10.83
C PRO A 30 18.35 -8.99 11.04
N ARG A 31 18.63 -8.64 12.31
CA ARG A 31 19.62 -7.59 12.66
C ARG A 31 21.04 -7.86 12.18
N PHE A 32 21.41 -9.12 12.00
CA PHE A 32 22.75 -9.55 11.58
C PHE A 32 22.92 -9.59 10.04
N VAL A 33 21.87 -9.35 9.27
CA VAL A 33 21.96 -9.31 7.80
C VAL A 33 22.46 -7.94 7.37
N THR A 34 23.72 -7.86 6.93
CA THR A 34 24.30 -6.66 6.34
C THR A 34 23.62 -6.35 5.01
N GLN A 35 23.21 -5.11 4.81
CA GLN A 35 22.56 -4.68 3.57
C GLN A 35 23.61 -4.42 2.50
N VAL A 36 23.45 -5.03 1.33
CA VAL A 36 24.36 -4.85 0.19
C VAL A 36 24.32 -3.40 -0.33
N GLN A 37 23.17 -2.71 -0.20
CA GLN A 37 22.99 -1.32 -0.63
C GLN A 37 22.12 -0.54 0.39
N PRO A 38 22.69 0.00 1.49
CA PRO A 38 21.94 0.72 2.52
C PRO A 38 21.18 1.95 2.01
N ASN A 39 21.72 2.60 0.98
CA ASN A 39 21.19 3.86 0.46
C ASN A 39 20.21 3.70 -0.71
N SER A 40 19.95 2.47 -1.18
CA SER A 40 18.96 2.28 -2.25
C SER A 40 17.54 2.48 -1.67
N PRO A 41 16.68 3.26 -2.37
CA PRO A 41 15.30 3.48 -1.94
C PRO A 41 14.51 2.17 -1.88
N ASP A 42 14.93 1.12 -2.60
CA ASP A 42 14.30 -0.20 -2.54
C ASP A 42 14.32 -0.80 -1.13
N PHE A 43 15.23 -0.37 -0.27
CA PHE A 43 15.29 -0.86 1.11
C PHE A 43 14.67 0.09 2.14
N SER A 44 13.98 1.15 1.71
CA SER A 44 13.28 2.07 2.61
C SER A 44 11.84 1.62 2.82
N LEU A 45 11.47 1.33 4.07
CA LEU A 45 10.08 1.00 4.45
C LEU A 45 9.09 2.08 3.99
N LEU A 46 9.44 3.34 4.21
CA LEU A 46 8.63 4.49 3.82
C LEU A 46 8.46 4.58 2.30
N TRP A 47 9.53 4.30 1.56
CA TRP A 47 9.46 4.27 0.10
C TRP A 47 8.51 3.18 -0.38
N GLN A 48 8.65 1.95 0.13
CA GLN A 48 7.79 0.83 -0.24
C GLN A 48 6.33 1.11 0.08
N SER A 49 6.03 1.63 1.28
CA SER A 49 4.65 1.95 1.66
C SER A 49 4.05 3.07 0.81
N HIS A 50 4.82 4.12 0.52
CA HIS A 50 4.37 5.19 -0.36
C HIS A 50 4.08 4.72 -1.78
N ARG A 51 4.85 3.75 -2.30
CA ARG A 51 4.60 3.16 -3.61
C ARG A 51 3.30 2.37 -3.62
N ILE A 52 3.05 1.53 -2.62
CA ILE A 52 1.79 0.78 -2.50
C ILE A 52 0.60 1.73 -2.40
N CYS A 53 0.65 2.72 -1.51
CA CYS A 53 -0.42 3.71 -1.38
C CYS A 53 -0.58 4.54 -2.66
N GLY A 54 0.51 4.85 -3.36
CA GLY A 54 0.47 5.52 -4.66
C GLY A 54 -0.25 4.68 -5.72
N ILE A 55 0.04 3.38 -5.79
CA ILE A 55 -0.66 2.46 -6.70
C ILE A 55 -2.16 2.46 -6.38
N ALA A 56 -2.52 2.23 -5.12
CA ALA A 56 -3.91 2.13 -4.67
C ALA A 56 -4.71 3.43 -4.90
N VAL A 57 -4.19 4.57 -4.44
CA VAL A 57 -4.91 5.86 -4.48
C VAL A 57 -5.13 6.37 -5.91
N ASN A 58 -4.23 6.04 -6.84
CA ASN A 58 -4.37 6.44 -8.25
C ASN A 58 -5.03 5.35 -9.11
N ASN A 59 -5.58 4.28 -8.51
CA ASN A 59 -6.27 3.23 -9.24
C ASN A 59 -7.78 3.51 -9.34
N ASP A 60 -8.17 4.18 -10.41
CA ASP A 60 -9.56 4.56 -10.72
C ASP A 60 -10.34 3.46 -11.49
N ARG A 61 -9.66 2.38 -11.89
CA ARG A 61 -10.24 1.29 -12.67
C ARG A 61 -10.72 0.14 -11.79
N TRP A 62 -12.01 -0.15 -11.83
CA TRP A 62 -12.62 -1.24 -11.06
C TRP A 62 -11.99 -2.61 -11.35
N ASP A 63 -11.60 -2.87 -12.60
CA ASP A 63 -11.02 -4.15 -13.03
C ASP A 63 -9.54 -4.32 -12.66
N CYS A 64 -8.92 -3.26 -12.15
CA CYS A 64 -7.57 -3.29 -11.60
C CYS A 64 -7.57 -3.45 -10.07
N TRP A 65 -8.74 -3.59 -9.43
CA TRP A 65 -8.85 -3.92 -8.01
C TRP A 65 -8.96 -5.42 -7.82
N ASP A 66 -8.06 -5.97 -7.00
CA ASP A 66 -8.07 -7.36 -6.57
C ASP A 66 -7.89 -7.44 -5.04
N PRO A 67 -8.27 -8.55 -4.38
CA PRO A 67 -8.11 -8.68 -2.93
C PRO A 67 -6.66 -8.50 -2.43
N CYS A 68 -5.66 -8.83 -3.25
CA CYS A 68 -4.26 -8.58 -2.92
C CYS A 68 -3.94 -7.09 -2.90
N LEU A 69 -4.47 -6.28 -3.83
CA LEU A 69 -4.24 -4.82 -3.80
C LEU A 69 -4.81 -4.21 -2.53
N VAL A 70 -6.01 -4.63 -2.12
CA VAL A 70 -6.63 -4.16 -0.88
C VAL A 70 -5.80 -4.57 0.33
N ALA A 71 -5.37 -5.83 0.40
CA ALA A 71 -4.51 -6.30 1.49
C ALA A 71 -3.18 -5.54 1.54
N SER A 72 -2.52 -5.37 0.39
CA SER A 72 -1.31 -4.56 0.23
C SER A 72 -1.51 -3.14 0.75
N PHE A 73 -2.62 -2.50 0.36
CA PHE A 73 -2.94 -1.14 0.76
C PHE A 73 -3.18 -1.02 2.26
N LEU A 74 -3.92 -1.95 2.86
CA LEU A 74 -4.14 -2.00 4.31
C LEU A 74 -2.83 -2.20 5.09
N VAL A 75 -1.91 -3.04 4.60
CA VAL A 75 -0.58 -3.22 5.22
C VAL A 75 0.23 -1.93 5.14
N ALA A 76 0.23 -1.26 3.99
CA ALA A 76 0.95 0.01 3.81
C ALA A 76 0.34 1.15 4.63
N ALA A 77 -0.99 1.20 4.77
CA ALA A 77 -1.73 2.22 5.50
C ALA A 77 -1.30 2.34 6.97
N LYS A 78 -0.94 1.23 7.61
CA LYS A 78 -0.43 1.20 9.00
C LYS A 78 0.88 1.97 9.19
N THR A 79 1.60 2.29 8.11
CA THR A 79 2.85 3.05 8.17
C THR A 79 2.65 4.56 8.01
N ALA A 80 1.43 5.02 7.73
CA ALA A 80 1.13 6.44 7.55
C ALA A 80 1.11 7.16 8.90
N THR A 81 1.79 8.31 8.96
CA THR A 81 1.94 9.09 10.21
C THR A 81 1.28 10.46 10.15
N HIS A 82 0.88 10.92 8.96
CA HIS A 82 0.30 12.25 8.79
C HIS A 82 -1.21 12.18 8.53
N GLN A 83 -1.97 13.07 9.18
CA GLN A 83 -3.43 13.16 9.03
C GLN A 83 -3.88 13.29 7.57
N SER A 84 -3.12 14.03 6.75
CA SER A 84 -3.43 14.16 5.32
C SER A 84 -3.35 12.83 4.57
N GLN A 85 -2.40 11.95 4.95
CA GLN A 85 -2.29 10.60 4.40
C GLN A 85 -3.45 9.72 4.88
N HIS A 86 -3.79 9.79 6.17
CA HIS A 86 -4.92 9.05 6.75
C HIS A 86 -6.23 9.37 6.03
N ASN A 87 -6.51 10.65 5.80
CA ASN A 87 -7.73 11.09 5.11
C ASN A 87 -7.81 10.53 3.69
N ILE A 88 -6.70 10.54 2.95
CA ILE A 88 -6.62 9.97 1.60
C ILE A 88 -6.81 8.45 1.64
N ILE A 89 -6.23 7.76 2.61
CA ILE A 89 -6.38 6.31 2.76
C ILE A 89 -7.84 5.95 3.04
N LEU A 90 -8.47 6.65 4.00
CA LEU A 90 -9.86 6.40 4.38
C LEU A 90 -10.83 6.67 3.24
N SER A 91 -10.65 7.76 2.50
CA SER A 91 -11.49 8.05 1.34
C SER A 91 -11.32 7.00 0.25
N THR A 92 -10.09 6.54 0.01
CA THR A 92 -9.82 5.49 -0.98
C THR A 92 -10.47 4.17 -0.56
N LEU A 93 -10.37 3.76 0.72
CA LEU A 93 -11.04 2.56 1.23
C LEU A 93 -12.57 2.64 1.15
N ALA A 94 -13.15 3.80 1.45
CA ALA A 94 -14.58 4.02 1.30
C ALA A 94 -15.03 3.88 -0.16
N ASN A 95 -14.29 4.49 -1.08
CA ASN A 95 -14.57 4.38 -2.52
C ASN A 95 -14.49 2.93 -2.99
N ILE A 96 -13.44 2.18 -2.62
CA ILE A 96 -13.31 0.77 -3.01
C ILE A 96 -14.48 -0.07 -2.49
N GLN A 97 -14.91 0.16 -1.25
CA GLN A 97 -16.06 -0.55 -0.69
C GLN A 97 -17.33 -0.28 -1.48
N GLU A 98 -17.56 0.97 -1.90
CA GLU A 98 -18.69 1.35 -2.73
C GLU A 98 -18.61 0.73 -4.13
N PHE A 99 -17.43 0.76 -4.76
CA PHE A 99 -17.23 0.25 -6.12
C PHE A 99 -17.24 -1.28 -6.22
N THR A 100 -16.67 -1.98 -5.24
CA THR A 100 -16.46 -3.44 -5.27
C THR A 100 -17.46 -4.22 -4.41
N GLY A 101 -18.11 -3.57 -3.46
CA GLY A 101 -18.93 -4.23 -2.43
C GLY A 101 -18.13 -4.98 -1.37
N TRP A 102 -16.79 -4.95 -1.40
CA TRP A 102 -15.97 -5.61 -0.39
C TRP A 102 -16.03 -4.88 0.95
N ASN A 103 -16.46 -5.58 1.98
CA ASN A 103 -16.55 -5.02 3.32
C ASN A 103 -15.15 -4.85 3.95
N VAL A 104 -14.71 -3.60 4.09
CA VAL A 104 -13.44 -3.22 4.74
C VAL A 104 -13.66 -2.44 6.04
N ALA A 105 -14.90 -2.35 6.53
CA ALA A 105 -15.27 -1.52 7.69
C ALA A 105 -14.44 -1.86 8.94
N HIS A 106 -14.26 -3.15 9.24
CA HIS A 106 -13.44 -3.59 10.37
C HIS A 106 -11.99 -3.10 10.26
N HIS A 107 -11.41 -3.14 9.05
CA HIS A 107 -10.05 -2.66 8.82
C HIS A 107 -9.95 -1.13 8.93
N VAL A 108 -10.96 -0.41 8.45
CA VAL A 108 -11.06 1.05 8.58
C VAL A 108 -11.09 1.46 10.05
N GLU A 109 -11.91 0.82 10.88
CA GLU A 109 -11.98 1.12 12.31
C GLU A 109 -10.68 0.76 13.04
N SER A 110 -10.05 -0.37 12.69
CA SER A 110 -8.72 -0.72 13.20
C SER A 110 -7.67 0.34 12.87
N LEU A 111 -7.67 0.88 11.65
CA LEU A 111 -6.73 1.93 11.25
C LEU A 111 -6.97 3.22 12.04
N LYS A 112 -8.22 3.65 12.19
CA LYS A 112 -8.57 4.84 12.99
C LYS A 112 -8.17 4.71 14.47
N HIS A 113 -8.14 3.50 15.01
CA HIS A 113 -7.71 3.26 16.39
C HIS A 113 -6.18 3.24 16.54
N GLU A 114 -5.46 2.81 15.51
CA GLU A 114 -3.99 2.77 15.50
C GLU A 114 -3.34 4.15 15.28
N TRP A 115 -4.04 5.07 14.62
CA TRP A 115 -3.59 6.43 14.31
C TRP A 115 -3.90 7.43 15.43
#